data_AF-A0A7G9GWB1-F1
#
_entry.id   AF-A0A7G9GWB1-F1
#
_cell.length_a   1.000
_cell.length_b   1.000
_cell.length_c   1.000
_cell.angle_alpha   90.00
_cell.angle_beta   90.00
_cell.angle_gamma   90.00
#
_symmetry.space_group_name_H-M   'P 1'
#
loop_
_entity.id
_entity.type
_entity.pdbx_description
1 polymer ?
#
loop_
_entity_poly.entity_id
_entity_poly.type
_entity_poly.pdbx_seq_one_letter_code
_entity_poly.pdbx_strand_id
1 'polypeptide(L)'
;MKNQGFSLIEVCIGIALVGIMIGIGGPKIRRYIASGKDTKAIATLASLRNASELYYCETGNLPFEKDGDIQTSIEKLHNYLDNKTIKNIQDGKIEIGGSKDINGNITYGGTIPLTFTNPNKEENNQNSDMVDGVYIWFNPNSNQQFDLKGNKWSEY
;
A
#
# COMPACT_ATOMS: atom_id res chain seq x y z
N MET A 1 0.33 -51.38 23.94
CA MET A 1 0.57 -49.92 23.86
C MET A 1 -0.78 -49.24 24.03
N LYS A 2 -0.96 -48.41 25.07
CA LYS A 2 -2.25 -47.76 25.35
C LYS A 2 -2.31 -46.47 24.50
N ASN A 3 -3.12 -46.47 23.44
CA ASN A 3 -3.36 -45.27 22.65
C ASN A 3 -4.11 -44.27 23.55
N GLN A 4 -3.41 -43.26 24.04
CA GLN A 4 -4.01 -42.14 24.76
C GLN A 4 -4.67 -41.24 23.72
N GLY A 5 -5.93 -41.53 23.40
CA GLY A 5 -6.77 -40.62 22.63
C GLY A 5 -7.22 -39.45 23.51
N PHE A 6 -7.45 -38.29 22.90
CA PHE A 6 -8.04 -37.14 23.57
C PHE A 6 -9.46 -37.46 24.04
N SER A 7 -9.81 -37.02 25.25
CA SER A 7 -11.18 -37.12 25.75
C SER A 7 -12.08 -36.11 25.03
N LEU A 8 -13.36 -36.46 24.83
CA LEU A 8 -14.35 -35.55 24.21
C LEU A 8 -14.43 -34.22 24.96
N ILE A 9 -14.39 -34.26 26.31
CA ILE A 9 -14.45 -33.06 27.13
C ILE A 9 -13.22 -32.17 26.94
N GLU A 10 -12.06 -32.77 26.70
CA GLU A 10 -10.78 -32.07 26.53
C GLU A 10 -10.74 -31.32 25.19
N VAL A 11 -11.22 -31.96 24.12
CA VAL A 11 -11.41 -31.29 22.83
C VAL A 11 -12.45 -30.18 22.93
N CYS A 12 -13.54 -30.41 23.66
CA CYS A 12 -14.61 -29.42 23.82
C CYS A 12 -14.13 -28.16 24.56
N ILE A 13 -13.41 -28.32 25.67
CA ILE A 13 -12.81 -27.21 26.42
C ILE A 13 -11.77 -26.48 25.56
N GLY A 14 -10.94 -27.22 24.81
CA GLY A 14 -9.95 -26.64 23.90
C GLY A 14 -10.57 -25.72 22.85
N ILE A 15 -11.64 -26.17 22.18
CA ILE A 15 -12.35 -25.35 21.18
C ILE A 15 -13.00 -24.13 21.83
N ALA A 16 -13.59 -24.27 23.02
CA ALA A 16 -14.20 -23.16 23.74
C ALA A 16 -13.17 -22.05 24.07
N LEU A 17 -11.98 -22.42 24.55
CA LEU A 17 -10.90 -21.47 24.85
C LEU A 17 -10.38 -20.76 23.59
N VAL A 18 -10.18 -21.50 22.49
CA VAL A 18 -9.77 -20.90 21.20
C VAL A 18 -10.83 -19.93 20.69
N GLY A 19 -12.12 -20.26 20.83
CA GLY A 19 -13.23 -19.38 20.46
C GLY A 19 -13.20 -18.04 21.21
N ILE A 20 -13.00 -18.07 22.53
CA ILE A 20 -12.88 -16.85 23.36
C ILE A 20 -11.67 -16.02 22.93
N MET A 21 -10.52 -16.67 22.68
CA MET A 21 -9.32 -15.97 22.22
C MET A 21 -9.53 -15.27 20.87
N ILE A 22 -10.16 -15.94 19.90
CA ILE A 22 -10.44 -15.34 18.58
C ILE A 22 -11.40 -14.15 18.73
N GLY A 23 -12.40 -14.24 19.60
CA GLY A 23 -13.35 -13.15 19.87
C GLY A 23 -12.67 -11.84 20.31
N ILE A 24 -11.64 -11.94 21.16
CA ILE A 24 -10.90 -10.77 21.66
C ILE A 24 -9.76 -10.37 20.70
N GLY A 25 -9.06 -11.35 20.13
CA GLY A 25 -7.85 -11.15 19.33
C GLY A 25 -8.13 -10.72 17.88
N GLY A 26 -9.24 -11.15 17.29
CA GLY A 26 -9.57 -10.95 15.87
C GLY A 26 -9.45 -9.49 15.40
N PRO A 27 -10.12 -8.53 16.06
CA PRO A 27 -10.04 -7.12 15.66
C PRO A 27 -8.62 -6.54 15.71
N LYS A 28 -7.82 -6.94 16.72
CA LYS A 28 -6.43 -6.50 16.85
C LYS A 28 -5.57 -7.07 15.72
N ILE A 29 -5.68 -8.38 15.46
CA ILE A 29 -4.93 -9.06 14.38
C ILE A 29 -5.24 -8.40 13.03
N ARG A 30 -6.52 -8.12 12.74
CA ARG A 30 -6.92 -7.43 11.51
C ARG A 30 -6.22 -6.07 11.35
N ARG A 31 -6.15 -5.28 12.43
CA ARG A 31 -5.44 -3.99 12.43
C ARG A 31 -3.94 -4.13 12.22
N TYR A 32 -3.30 -5.14 12.81
CA TYR A 32 -1.88 -5.41 12.60
C TYR A 32 -1.56 -5.80 11.16
N ILE A 33 -2.35 -6.70 10.57
CA ILE A 33 -2.18 -7.10 9.16
C ILE A 33 -2.37 -5.89 8.23
N ALA A 34 -3.38 -5.06 8.51
CA ALA A 34 -3.61 -3.84 7.76
C ALA A 34 -2.43 -2.86 7.85
N SER A 35 -1.93 -2.56 9.05
CA SER A 35 -0.74 -1.70 9.19
C SER A 35 0.50 -2.27 8.49
N GLY A 36 0.63 -3.60 8.41
CA GLY A 36 1.70 -4.26 7.65
C GLY A 36 1.56 -4.05 6.14
N LYS A 37 0.33 -4.08 5.62
CA LYS A 37 0.04 -3.74 4.22
C LYS A 37 0.35 -2.26 3.92
N ASP A 38 -0.01 -1.33 4.80
CA ASP A 38 0.35 0.09 4.65
C ASP A 38 1.87 0.29 4.58
N THR A 39 2.60 -0.34 5.49
CA THR A 39 4.08 -0.28 5.50
C THR A 39 4.67 -0.84 4.22
N LYS A 40 4.08 -1.92 3.68
CA LYS A 40 4.47 -2.51 2.41
C LYS A 40 4.21 -1.55 1.24
N ALA A 41 3.07 -0.85 1.24
CA ALA A 41 2.76 0.15 0.22
C ALA A 41 3.79 1.29 0.22
N ILE A 42 4.10 1.85 1.39
CA ILE A 42 5.11 2.92 1.55
C ILE A 42 6.48 2.45 1.06
N ALA A 43 6.90 1.23 1.42
CA ALA A 43 8.17 0.66 0.96
C ALA A 43 8.20 0.44 -0.56
N THR A 44 7.07 0.05 -1.15
CA THR A 44 6.93 -0.12 -2.61
C THR A 44 7.07 1.24 -3.31
N LEU A 45 6.48 2.31 -2.77
CA LEU A 45 6.64 3.67 -3.29
C LEU A 45 8.10 4.15 -3.21
N ALA A 46 8.79 3.90 -2.09
CA ALA A 46 10.20 4.26 -1.95
C ALA A 46 11.09 3.51 -2.95
N SER A 47 10.83 2.22 -3.18
CA SER A 47 11.52 1.42 -4.20
C SER A 47 11.29 1.99 -5.60
N LEU A 48 10.06 2.37 -5.91
CA LEU A 48 9.69 3.03 -7.16
C LEU A 48 10.44 4.33 -7.38
N ARG A 49 10.53 5.20 -6.37
CA ARG A 49 11.28 6.47 -6.45
C ARG A 49 12.78 6.24 -6.68
N ASN A 50 13.37 5.30 -5.95
CA ASN A 50 14.79 4.96 -6.15
C ASN A 50 15.05 4.41 -7.56
N ALA A 51 14.15 3.57 -8.07
CA ALA A 51 14.24 3.03 -9.42
C ALA A 51 14.12 4.14 -10.48
N SER A 52 13.20 5.08 -10.29
CA SER A 52 13.05 6.21 -11.21
C SER A 52 14.27 7.15 -11.17
N GLU A 53 14.86 7.39 -10.00
CA GLU A 53 16.09 8.17 -9.85
C GLU A 53 17.27 7.51 -10.56
N LEU A 54 17.41 6.20 -10.41
CA LEU A 54 18.47 5.45 -11.08
C LEU A 54 18.29 5.46 -12.61
N TYR A 55 17.06 5.26 -13.10
CA TYR A 55 16.74 5.36 -14.52
C TYR A 55 17.09 6.74 -15.10
N TYR A 56 16.75 7.81 -14.37
CA TYR A 56 17.06 9.17 -14.78
C TYR A 56 18.57 9.42 -14.81
N CYS A 57 19.30 8.94 -13.80
CA CYS A 57 20.77 9.06 -13.76
C CYS A 57 21.46 8.36 -14.93
N GLU A 58 20.95 7.21 -15.37
CA GLU A 58 21.56 6.43 -16.45
C GLU A 58 21.18 6.92 -17.85
N THR A 59 19.92 7.31 -18.05
CA THR A 59 19.38 7.63 -19.39
C THR A 59 19.28 9.12 -19.65
N GLY A 60 19.29 9.96 -18.61
CA GLY A 60 18.99 11.39 -18.68
C GLY A 60 17.52 11.72 -18.97
N ASN A 61 16.66 10.71 -19.10
CA ASN A 61 15.25 10.85 -19.45
C ASN A 61 14.35 10.47 -18.27
N LEU A 62 13.19 11.13 -18.17
CA LEU A 62 12.19 10.77 -17.18
C LEU A 62 11.53 9.44 -17.56
N PRO A 63 11.25 8.54 -16.60
CA PRO A 63 10.59 7.27 -16.90
C PRO A 63 9.10 7.42 -17.25
N PHE A 64 8.55 8.64 -17.14
CA PHE A 64 7.13 8.92 -17.30
C PHE A 64 6.89 10.19 -18.09
N GLU A 65 5.76 10.21 -18.79
CA GLU A 65 5.29 11.29 -19.64
C GLU A 65 4.02 11.89 -19.03
N LYS A 66 3.73 13.16 -19.31
CA LYS A 66 2.61 13.93 -18.74
C LYS A 66 1.24 13.23 -18.87
N ASP A 67 1.00 12.59 -20.02
CA ASP A 67 -0.21 11.80 -20.31
C ASP A 67 0.11 10.31 -20.45
N GLY A 68 1.27 9.87 -19.95
CA GLY A 68 1.75 8.51 -20.09
C GLY A 68 1.02 7.54 -19.17
N ASP A 69 0.74 6.35 -19.66
CA ASP A 69 0.22 5.25 -18.84
C ASP A 69 1.26 4.85 -17.79
N ILE A 70 0.84 4.81 -16.52
CA ILE A 70 1.65 4.36 -15.37
C ILE A 70 2.22 2.98 -15.65
N GLN A 71 1.47 2.12 -16.36
CA GLN A 71 1.92 0.78 -16.71
C GLN A 71 3.17 0.80 -17.59
N THR A 72 3.20 1.66 -18.63
CA THR A 72 4.36 1.81 -19.52
C THR A 72 5.59 2.34 -18.77
N SER A 73 5.38 3.25 -17.82
CA SER A 73 6.46 3.75 -16.97
C SER A 73 7.01 2.67 -16.03
N ILE A 74 6.15 1.83 -15.46
CA ILE A 74 6.58 0.69 -14.64
C ILE A 74 7.36 -0.32 -15.48
N GLU A 75 6.98 -0.54 -16.74
CA GLU A 75 7.72 -1.41 -17.66
C GLU A 75 9.13 -0.88 -17.94
N LYS A 76 9.29 0.43 -18.17
CA LYS A 76 10.63 1.07 -18.31
C LYS A 76 11.48 0.87 -17.05
N LEU A 77 10.86 0.83 -15.88
CA LEU A 77 11.51 0.64 -14.59
C LEU A 77 11.72 -0.84 -14.22
N HIS A 78 11.25 -1.80 -15.02
CA HIS A 78 11.29 -3.23 -14.69
C HIS A 78 12.70 -3.74 -14.35
N ASN A 79 13.73 -3.24 -15.03
CA ASN A 79 15.12 -3.63 -14.79
C ASN A 79 15.71 -3.05 -13.49
N TYR A 80 15.06 -2.04 -12.93
CA TYR A 80 15.49 -1.32 -11.72
C TYR A 80 14.63 -1.68 -10.50
N LEU A 81 13.55 -2.44 -10.71
CA LEU A 81 12.62 -2.88 -9.68
C LEU A 81 12.80 -4.38 -9.41
N ASP A 82 12.67 -4.76 -8.14
CA ASP A 82 12.58 -6.17 -7.81
C ASP A 82 11.22 -6.75 -8.23
N ASN A 83 11.20 -8.02 -8.63
CA ASN A 83 10.00 -8.73 -9.08
C ASN A 83 8.87 -8.72 -8.02
N LYS A 84 9.21 -8.62 -6.73
CA LYS A 84 8.20 -8.53 -5.66
C LYS A 84 7.53 -7.16 -5.65
N THR A 85 8.25 -6.06 -5.88
CA THR A 85 7.68 -4.71 -6.05
C THR A 85 6.77 -4.65 -7.27
N ILE A 86 7.18 -5.22 -8.40
CA ILE A 86 6.35 -5.28 -9.62
C ILE A 86 5.03 -6.00 -9.35
N LYS A 87 5.04 -7.13 -8.63
CA LYS A 87 3.82 -7.88 -8.28
C LYS A 87 2.88 -7.13 -7.32
N ASN A 88 3.41 -6.19 -6.55
CA ASN A 88 2.62 -5.41 -5.60
C ASN A 88 1.88 -4.25 -6.28
N ILE A 89 2.27 -3.93 -7.51
CA ILE A 89 1.67 -2.88 -8.31
C ILE A 89 0.85 -3.58 -9.39
N GLN A 90 -0.47 -3.46 -9.31
CA GLN A 90 -1.37 -4.00 -10.32
C GLN A 90 -2.14 -2.83 -10.91
N ASP A 91 -2.06 -2.64 -12.23
CA ASP A 91 -2.81 -1.59 -12.94
C ASP A 91 -2.54 -0.18 -12.35
N GLY A 92 -1.25 0.11 -12.10
CA GLY A 92 -0.82 1.39 -11.49
C GLY A 92 -1.30 1.65 -10.06
N LYS A 93 -1.86 0.65 -9.39
CA LYS A 93 -2.42 0.75 -8.03
C LYS A 93 -1.68 -0.16 -7.06
N ILE A 94 -1.57 0.30 -5.82
CA ILE A 94 -0.94 -0.43 -4.72
C ILE A 94 -2.02 -0.79 -3.69
N GLU A 95 -2.03 -2.05 -3.24
CA GLU A 95 -2.88 -2.48 -2.14
C GLU A 95 -2.47 -1.86 -0.81
N ILE A 96 -3.45 -1.36 -0.06
CA ILE A 96 -3.28 -0.83 1.29
C ILE A 96 -4.02 -1.67 2.33
N GLY A 97 -3.65 -1.49 3.59
CA GLY A 97 -4.31 -2.13 4.73
C GLY A 97 -5.69 -1.56 5.02
N GLY A 98 -5.91 -0.30 4.70
CA GLY A 98 -7.15 0.40 4.91
C GLY A 98 -6.96 1.92 4.98
N SER A 99 -8.06 2.63 5.13
CA SER A 99 -8.05 4.06 5.41
C SER A 99 -8.77 4.36 6.71
N LYS A 100 -8.18 5.27 7.48
CA LYS A 100 -8.86 5.88 8.63
C LYS A 100 -9.68 7.08 8.15
N ASP A 101 -10.89 7.25 8.67
CA ASP A 101 -11.68 8.46 8.44
C ASP A 101 -11.39 9.55 9.48
N ILE A 102 -11.98 10.74 9.29
CA ILE A 102 -11.88 11.87 10.24
C ILE A 102 -12.49 11.55 11.61
N ASN A 103 -13.39 10.57 11.69
CA ASN A 103 -14.09 10.16 12.91
C ASN A 103 -13.34 9.03 13.65
N GLY A 104 -12.23 8.54 13.10
CA GLY A 104 -11.44 7.45 13.66
C GLY A 104 -11.87 6.03 13.28
N ASN A 105 -12.90 5.86 12.45
CA ASN A 105 -13.29 4.56 11.90
C ASN A 105 -12.27 4.10 10.86
N ILE A 106 -12.01 2.80 10.83
CA ILE A 106 -11.06 2.19 9.90
C ILE A 106 -11.84 1.35 8.90
N THR A 107 -11.78 1.76 7.63
CA THR A 107 -12.23 0.95 6.50
C THR A 107 -11.05 0.11 6.03
N TYR A 108 -11.08 -1.19 6.29
CA TYR A 108 -9.99 -2.10 5.95
C TYR A 108 -9.99 -2.48 4.47
N GLY A 109 -8.79 -2.59 3.90
CA GLY A 109 -8.55 -2.86 2.49
C GLY A 109 -8.67 -1.62 1.62
N GLY A 110 -8.32 -1.79 0.35
CA GLY A 110 -8.31 -0.71 -0.62
C GLY A 110 -7.11 -0.77 -1.54
N THR A 111 -7.16 0.04 -2.59
CA THR A 111 -6.03 0.28 -3.46
C THR A 111 -5.88 1.79 -3.66
N ILE A 112 -4.63 2.24 -3.71
CA ILE A 112 -4.31 3.64 -3.99
C ILE A 112 -3.61 3.71 -5.34
N PRO A 113 -4.11 4.50 -6.29
CA PRO A 113 -3.42 4.73 -7.54
C PRO A 113 -2.17 5.60 -7.31
N LEU A 114 -1.15 5.35 -8.11
CA LEU A 114 0.04 6.18 -8.15
C LEU A 114 -0.17 7.37 -9.08
N THR A 115 0.61 8.43 -8.90
CA THR A 115 0.68 9.57 -9.81
C THR A 115 2.11 10.08 -9.89
N PHE A 116 2.47 10.67 -11.03
CA PHE A 116 3.75 11.34 -11.24
C PHE A 116 3.66 12.86 -11.02
N THR A 117 2.45 13.34 -10.76
CA THR A 117 2.16 14.75 -10.48
C THR A 117 1.88 14.89 -9.01
N ASN A 118 2.56 15.83 -8.35
CA ASN A 118 2.38 16.06 -6.93
C ASN A 118 0.92 16.45 -6.62
N PRO A 119 0.20 15.62 -5.84
CA PRO A 119 -1.22 15.83 -5.54
C PRO A 119 -1.49 17.07 -4.67
N ASN A 120 -0.46 17.65 -4.04
CA ASN A 120 -0.58 18.81 -3.16
C ASN A 120 -0.15 20.14 -3.83
N LYS A 121 0.17 20.16 -5.13
CA LYS A 121 0.48 21.42 -5.83
C LYS A 121 -0.76 22.31 -5.91
N GLU A 122 -0.63 23.57 -5.47
CA GLU A 122 -1.67 24.59 -5.64
C GLU A 122 -1.90 24.89 -7.14
N GLU A 123 -3.16 24.93 -7.57
CA GLU A 123 -3.63 25.23 -8.94
C GLU A 123 -3.19 26.61 -9.49
N ASN A 124 -2.50 27.43 -8.69
CA ASN A 124 -2.15 28.81 -9.01
C ASN A 124 -1.03 28.98 -10.06
N ASN A 125 -0.49 27.88 -10.59
CA ASN A 125 0.41 27.91 -11.74
C ASN A 125 -0.20 27.06 -12.85
N GLN A 126 -0.34 27.63 -14.06
CA GLN A 126 -0.84 26.99 -15.29
C GLN A 126 -0.01 25.77 -15.77
N ASN A 127 0.86 25.23 -14.90
CA ASN A 127 1.72 24.08 -15.08
C ASN A 127 1.39 22.95 -14.06
N SER A 128 0.15 22.89 -13.55
CA SER A 128 -0.33 21.85 -12.62
C SER A 128 -0.17 20.43 -13.16
N ASP A 129 -0.04 20.29 -14.48
CA ASP A 129 0.13 19.01 -15.16
C ASP A 129 1.61 18.68 -15.44
N MET A 130 2.56 19.51 -15.00
CA MET A 130 3.97 19.15 -15.10
C MET A 130 4.28 18.08 -14.05
N VAL A 131 4.44 16.86 -14.57
CA VAL A 131 5.27 15.79 -14.04
C VAL A 131 6.34 16.33 -13.07
N ASP A 132 6.34 15.88 -11.81
CA ASP A 132 7.20 16.43 -10.75
C ASP A 132 8.63 15.87 -10.80
N GLY A 133 9.22 15.89 -12.00
CA GLY A 133 10.54 15.34 -12.28
C GLY A 133 10.55 13.83 -12.13
N VAL A 134 11.28 13.31 -11.15
CA VAL A 134 11.50 11.88 -10.93
C VAL A 134 10.64 11.31 -9.79
N TYR A 135 9.86 12.17 -9.12
CA TYR A 135 9.07 11.77 -7.95
C TYR A 135 7.74 11.13 -8.31
N ILE A 136 7.45 10.02 -7.64
CA ILE A 136 6.19 9.26 -7.71
C ILE A 136 5.43 9.52 -6.41
N TRP A 137 4.13 9.68 -6.48
CA TRP A 137 3.26 10.00 -5.35
C TRP A 137 2.07 9.05 -5.27
N PHE A 138 1.50 8.94 -4.07
CA PHE A 138 0.17 8.36 -3.91
C PHE A 138 -0.90 9.39 -4.29
N ASN A 139 -1.92 8.97 -5.06
CA ASN A 139 -3.08 9.77 -5.39
C ASN A 139 -4.34 9.18 -4.74
N PRO A 140 -4.53 9.32 -3.42
CA PRO A 140 -5.68 8.74 -2.75
C PRO A 140 -7.00 9.34 -3.25
N ASN A 141 -8.01 8.48 -3.44
CA ASN A 141 -9.38 8.92 -3.67
C ASN A 141 -9.93 9.64 -2.42
N SER A 142 -10.97 10.46 -2.58
CA SER A 142 -11.61 11.23 -1.49
C SER A 142 -11.99 10.40 -0.26
N ASN A 143 -12.32 9.12 -0.45
CA ASN A 143 -12.73 8.21 0.62
C ASN A 143 -11.57 7.47 1.31
N GLN A 144 -10.32 7.65 0.85
CA GLN A 144 -9.15 6.89 1.30
C GLN A 144 -7.93 7.79 1.55
N GLN A 145 -8.13 8.93 2.21
CA GLN A 145 -7.11 9.97 2.35
C GLN A 145 -6.02 9.65 3.38
N PHE A 146 -6.30 8.81 4.38
CA PHE A 146 -5.40 8.60 5.52
C PHE A 146 -4.94 7.14 5.67
N ASP A 147 -3.73 6.93 6.14
CA ASP A 147 -3.25 5.61 6.57
C ASP A 147 -3.93 5.16 7.87
N LEU A 148 -3.65 3.94 8.35
CA LEU A 148 -4.18 3.46 9.63
C LEU A 148 -3.69 4.24 10.87
N LYS A 149 -2.66 5.08 10.73
CA LYS A 149 -2.10 5.93 11.80
C LYS A 149 -2.73 7.32 11.82
N GLY A 150 -3.32 7.78 10.72
CA GLY A 150 -3.91 9.10 10.53
C GLY A 150 -3.05 10.08 9.72
N ASN A 151 -1.99 9.62 9.07
CA ASN A 151 -1.18 10.43 8.15
C ASN A 151 -1.81 10.42 6.76
N LYS A 152 -1.70 11.51 5.99
CA LYS A 152 -2.26 11.52 4.64
C LYS A 152 -1.39 10.72 3.68
N TRP A 153 -2.03 9.95 2.81
CA TRP A 153 -1.32 9.20 1.77
C TRP A 153 -0.56 10.11 0.80
N SER A 154 -1.10 11.28 0.48
CA SER A 154 -0.48 12.26 -0.41
C SER A 154 0.78 12.93 0.16
N GLU A 155 1.07 12.77 1.45
CA GLU A 155 2.23 13.39 2.12
C GLU A 155 3.45 12.45 2.20
N TYR A 156 3.30 11.19 1.77
CA TYR A 156 4.39 10.23 1.65
C TYR A 156 5.15 10.38 0.33
#